data_AF-S2F0G6-F1
#
_entry.id   AF-S2F0G6-F1
#
_cell.length_a   1.000
_cell.length_b   1.000
_cell.length_c   1.000
_cell.angle_alpha   90.00
_cell.angle_beta   90.00
_cell.angle_gamma   90.00
#
_symmetry.space_group_name_H-M   'P 1'
#
loop_
_entity.id
_entity.type
_entity.pdbx_description
1 polymer ?
#
loop_
_entity_poly.entity_id
_entity_poly.type
_entity_poly.pdbx_seq_one_letter_code
_entity_poly.pdbx_strand_id
1 'polypeptide(L)' 'MICQHHYGHLNGTVEAVLEANPDLAREAQPYRAGLLIRLPELSAPAVELLQLFG' A
#
# COMPACT_ATOMS: atom_id res chain seq x y z
N MET A 1 -4.39 -6.20 2.40
CA MET A 1 -3.55 -7.08 3.25
C MET A 1 -2.07 -7.00 2.91
N ILE A 2 -1.67 -7.12 1.63
CA ILE A 2 -0.26 -7.10 1.20
C ILE A 2 0.48 -5.84 1.70
N CYS A 3 -0.04 -4.63 1.47
CA CYS A 3 0.62 -3.40 1.90
C CYS A 3 0.76 -3.31 3.43
N GLN A 4 -0.29 -3.62 4.20
CA GLN A 4 -0.24 -3.63 5.66
C GLN A 4 0.81 -4.63 6.21
N HIS A 5 0.99 -5.79 5.56
CA HIS A 5 1.98 -6.78 5.99
C HIS A 5 3.41 -6.36 5.64
N HIS A 6 3.63 -5.74 4.48
CA HIS A 6 4.97 -5.38 4.04
C HIS A 6 5.46 -4.04 4.62
N TYR A 7 4.60 -3.01 4.61
CA TYR A 7 4.94 -1.66 5.05
C TYR A 7 4.52 -1.36 6.49
N GLY A 8 3.68 -2.19 7.10
CA GLY A 8 3.19 -1.97 8.48
C GLY A 8 2.10 -0.90 8.62
N HIS A 9 1.75 -0.21 7.53
CA HIS A 9 0.65 0.75 7.48
C HIS A 9 0.01 0.75 6.09
N LEU A 10 -1.14 1.43 5.98
CA LEU A 10 -1.81 1.63 4.70
C LEU A 10 -1.66 3.05 4.14
N ASN A 11 -1.34 4.04 4.97
CA ASN A 11 -1.28 5.45 4.59
C ASN A 11 -0.36 5.67 3.37
N GLY A 12 -0.94 5.99 2.20
CA GLY A 12 -0.24 6.23 0.93
C GLY A 12 0.39 5.00 0.26
N THR A 13 0.33 3.82 0.89
CA THR A 13 1.04 2.62 0.42
C THR A 13 0.31 1.92 -0.71
N VAL A 14 -1.02 1.91 -0.69
CA VAL A 14 -1.82 1.18 -1.69
C VAL A 14 -1.75 1.92 -3.02
N GLU A 15 -1.88 3.24 -2.96
CA GLU A 15 -1.79 4.15 -4.08
C GLU A 15 -0.42 4.06 -4.75
N ALA A 16 0.66 4.12 -3.97
CA ALA A 16 2.02 3.97 -4.50
C ALA A 16 2.27 2.59 -5.14
N VAL A 17 1.71 1.52 -4.58
CA VAL A 17 1.77 0.18 -5.18
C VAL A 17 0.98 0.14 -6.48
N LEU A 18 -0.23 0.71 -6.55
CA LEU A 18 -1.01 0.73 -7.78
C LEU A 18 -0.38 1.60 -8.87
N GLU A 19 0.24 2.72 -8.51
CA GLU A 19 1.00 3.56 -9.45
C GLU A 19 2.21 2.80 -10.02
N ALA A 20 2.90 2.03 -9.20
CA ALA A 20 4.00 1.17 -9.64
C ALA A 20 3.55 -0.07 -10.43
N ASN A 21 2.25 -0.40 -10.44
CA ASN A 21 1.65 -1.57 -11.09
C ASN A 21 0.30 -1.18 -11.74
N PRO A 22 0.30 -0.42 -12.85
CA PRO A 22 -0.92 0.20 -13.41
C PRO A 22 -2.03 -0.79 -13.78
N ASP A 23 -1.68 -2.01 -14.17
CA ASP A 23 -2.64 -3.06 -14.53
C ASP A 23 -3.24 -3.77 -13.31
N LEU A 24 -2.59 -3.67 -12.14
CA LEU A 24 -2.98 -4.40 -10.93
C LEU A 24 -4.37 -3.99 -10.42
N ALA A 25 -4.79 -2.75 -10.66
CA ALA A 25 -6.13 -2.28 -10.28
C ALA A 25 -7.25 -2.95 -11.09
N ARG A 26 -6.94 -3.45 -12.28
CA ARG A 26 -7.90 -4.15 -13.15
C ARG A 26 -7.98 -5.64 -12.86
N GLU A 27 -7.00 -6.18 -12.14
CA GLU A 27 -6.99 -7.57 -11.71
C GLU A 27 -8.02 -7.78 -10.60
N ALA A 28 -8.92 -8.74 -10.81
CA ALA A 28 -9.93 -9.08 -9.82
C ALA A 28 -9.27 -9.67 -8.57
N GLN A 29 -9.74 -9.24 -7.41
CA GLN A 29 -9.36 -9.86 -6.14
C GLN A 29 -10.32 -11.01 -5.82
N PRO A 30 -9.83 -12.13 -5.24
CA PRO A 30 -8.44 -12.41 -4.83
C PRO A 30 -7.51 -12.61 -6.03
N TYR A 31 -6.27 -12.11 -5.93
CA TYR A 31 -5.31 -12.23 -7.03
C TYR A 31 -4.96 -13.68 -7.35
N ARG A 32 -4.78 -13.98 -8.63
CA ARG A 32 -4.32 -15.29 -9.11
C ARG A 32 -2.92 -15.61 -8.58
N ALA A 33 -2.64 -16.89 -8.38
CA ALA A 33 -1.30 -17.35 -8.03
C ALA A 33 -0.29 -17.01 -9.15
N GLY A 34 0.96 -16.74 -8.74
CA GLY A 34 2.04 -16.40 -9.67
C GLY A 34 2.01 -14.98 -10.22
N LEU A 35 1.09 -14.12 -9.75
CA LEU A 35 1.13 -12.69 -10.05
C LEU A 35 2.35 -12.03 -9.37
N LEU A 36 3.21 -11.37 -10.15
CA LEU A 36 4.28 -10.54 -9.60
C LEU A 36 3.73 -9.13 -9.34
N ILE A 37 3.89 -8.67 -8.09
CA ILE A 37 3.53 -7.31 -7.67
C ILE A 37 4.81 -6.61 -7.26
N ARG A 38 5.13 -5.47 -7.90
CA ARG A 38 6.27 -4.65 -7.53
C ARG A 38 5.92 -3.82 -6.30
N LEU A 39 6.67 -4.00 -5.21
CA LEU A 39 6.55 -3.18 -4.00
C LEU A 39 7.65 -2.11 -4.06
N PRO A 40 7.32 -0.83 -4.31
CA PRO A 40 8.32 0.24 -4.31
C PRO A 40 8.85 0.51 -2.89
N GLU A 41 10.06 1.04 -2.79
CA GLU A 41 10.56 1.61 -1.53
C GLU A 41 9.74 2.85 -1.18
N LEU A 42 9.31 2.95 0.08
CA LEU A 42 8.51 4.06 0.60
C LEU A 42 9.23 4.72 1.77
N SER A 43 9.15 6.04 1.83
CA SER A 43 9.58 6.79 3.02
C SER A 43 8.74 6.39 4.24
N ALA A 44 9.34 6.49 5.42
CA ALA A 44 8.64 6.21 6.68
C ALA A 44 7.31 7.00 6.75
N PRO A 45 6.25 6.41 7.32
CA PRO A 45 4.95 7.07 7.39
C PRO A 45 5.08 8.38 8.17
N ALA A 46 4.48 9.44 7.61
CA ALA A 46 4.30 10.67 8.37
C ALA A 46 3.35 10.38 9.54
N VAL A 47 3.84 10.57 10.77
CA VAL A 47 3.04 10.46 11.99
C VAL A 47 2.54 11.86 12.32
N GLU A 48 1.24 12.08 12.12
CA GLU A 48 0.58 13.29 12.56
C GLU A 48 -0.03 13.05 13.95
N LEU A 49 0.44 13.80 14.95
CA LEU A 49 -0.08 13.75 16.31
C LEU A 49 -1.19 14.77 16.46
N LEU A 50 -2.44 14.30 16.55
CA LEU A 50 -3.59 15.15 16.86
C LEU A 50 -3.84 15.15 18.37
N GLN A 51 -3.87 16.33 18.98
CA GLN A 51 -4.44 16.48 20.33
C GLN A 51 -5.96 16.53 20.21
N LEU A 52 -6.61 15.48 20.71
CA LEU A 52 -8.06 15.33 20.57
C LEU A 52 -8.85 16.22 21.54
N PHE A 53 -8.26 16.61 22.67
CA PHE A 53 -8.88 17.50 23.66
C PHE A 53 -7.78 18.32 24.36
N GLY A 54 -7.69 19.61 24.05
CA GLY A 54 -6.84 20.59 24.73
C GLY A 54 -7.67 21.67 25.38
#